data_AF-A0A6P8UVL9-F1
#
_entry.id   AF-A0A6P8UVL9-F1
#
_cell.length_a   1.000
_cell.length_b   1.000
_cell.length_c   1.000
_cell.angle_alpha   90.00
_cell.angle_beta   90.00
_cell.angle_gamma   90.00
#
_symmetry.space_group_name_H-M   'P 1'
#
loop_
_entity.id
_entity.type
_entity.pdbx_description
1 polymer ?
#
loop_
_entity_poly.entity_id
_entity_poly.type
_entity_poly.pdbx_seq_one_letter_code
_entity_poly.pdbx_strand_id
1 'polypeptide(L)'
;MPKTVNVRVTTMDAELEFSFHPNTTGKQLFDQVARTIGLREIWYFGLQFVDAKGFMTWLNYDKKVMSQDVKKETPLQFKLRVKFYPEDVSEELIQDVTRRLFFLQGKDDVLGEEVYCPPESAVLLASYAVQAKYGEQDKSAFQPGYLSNEKLLARRVLEQHKLTKQQWEERIQVWHQEHRSMLKEEAMIEYLKIAQDLEMFGVNYFEIKNKKGSDLWLGVDALGLNIYEKDDKLTPKIGFPWSEIRNISFNDKKFIIKPIDKKAPDFIFYAPRLRVNKRILQLCMGNHDLYMRRRKTDTIEVQQMKAQAKEERMSKRMEREQLESEKKKREAIEKEKEEMEKEKQELMLKLHAFEETTKKAEKELQEQLERAVRLEEERRRVEQEAARLEAERMEAIIAKEELARQAEDQMRNQEQLAADLAEYSAKIALLEEMQKEKEEEAESWHSKARDMEENLEKTKEELHNVMSSSHSSSPEAEAPAEAPASSSSSSSSSDSESDHEENNSEENSTYSAELQTQEISNHREEEERLTEAEKNKRLQKQLQALSSELAEARDDNKKSQNDLLHAENMRVGRDKYKTLRQIRLGNTKQRIDEFESL
;
A
#
# COMPACT_ATOMS: atom_id res chain seq x y z
N MET A 1 42.52 -16.89 42.13
CA MET A 1 42.02 -15.85 41.19
C MET A 1 41.32 -14.76 41.99
N PRO A 2 41.39 -13.48 41.60
CA PRO A 2 40.57 -12.43 42.21
C PRO A 2 39.08 -12.72 41.95
N LYS A 3 38.21 -12.43 42.91
CA LYS A 3 36.75 -12.54 42.70
C LYS A 3 36.29 -11.42 41.77
N THR A 4 35.61 -11.77 40.69
CA THR A 4 34.93 -10.82 39.81
C THR A 4 33.66 -10.28 40.46
N VAL A 5 33.13 -9.18 39.92
CA VAL A 5 31.89 -8.54 40.35
C VAL A 5 30.89 -8.60 39.19
N ASN A 6 29.72 -9.19 39.43
CA ASN A 6 28.66 -9.29 38.42
C ASN A 6 27.91 -7.96 38.31
N VAL A 7 27.60 -7.55 37.09
CA VAL A 7 26.91 -6.29 36.77
C VAL A 7 25.80 -6.53 35.75
N ARG A 8 24.70 -5.81 35.92
CA ARG A 8 23.63 -5.65 34.92
C ARG A 8 23.58 -4.18 34.50
N VAL A 9 23.54 -3.94 33.21
CA VAL A 9 23.36 -2.62 32.63
C VAL A 9 22.15 -2.62 31.71
N THR A 10 21.08 -1.94 32.13
CA THR A 10 19.84 -1.79 31.36
C THR A 10 19.91 -0.51 30.52
N THR A 11 19.68 -0.60 29.20
CA THR A 11 19.62 0.58 28.31
C THR A 11 18.18 1.12 28.24
N MET A 12 17.71 1.52 27.06
CA MET A 12 16.28 1.69 26.77
C MET A 12 15.67 0.46 26.06
N ASP A 13 16.51 -0.41 25.49
CA ASP A 13 16.15 -1.46 24.52
C ASP A 13 16.78 -2.83 24.81
N ALA A 14 17.73 -2.94 25.75
CA ALA A 14 18.45 -4.16 26.09
C ALA A 14 18.86 -4.23 27.57
N GLU A 15 19.18 -5.44 28.05
CA GLU A 15 19.92 -5.65 29.30
C GLU A 15 21.23 -6.39 29.01
N LEU A 16 22.34 -5.87 29.53
CA LEU A 16 23.66 -6.48 29.41
C LEU A 16 24.10 -7.04 30.77
N GLU A 17 24.34 -8.35 30.87
CA GLU A 17 24.93 -8.97 32.05
C GLU A 17 26.35 -9.46 31.78
N PHE A 18 27.30 -9.07 32.64
CA PHE A 18 28.69 -9.51 32.56
C PHE A 18 29.38 -9.41 33.94
N SER A 19 30.67 -9.74 33.97
CA SER A 19 31.51 -9.68 35.17
C SER A 19 32.71 -8.76 34.94
N PHE A 20 33.03 -7.89 35.90
CA PHE A 20 34.22 -7.02 35.85
C PHE A 20 35.17 -7.27 37.03
N HIS A 21 36.39 -6.73 36.96
CA HIS A 21 37.40 -6.90 38.01
C HIS A 21 37.31 -5.78 39.06
N PRO A 22 37.45 -6.02 40.38
CA PRO A 22 37.22 -4.98 41.42
C PRO A 22 38.01 -3.66 41.29
N ASN A 23 39.06 -3.62 40.46
CA ASN A 23 39.82 -2.40 40.14
C ASN A 23 39.29 -1.58 38.94
N THR A 24 38.28 -2.06 38.19
CA THR A 24 37.72 -1.40 37.00
C THR A 24 37.24 0.02 37.30
N THR A 25 37.63 0.99 36.47
CA THR A 25 37.17 2.38 36.55
C THR A 25 35.76 2.57 35.99
N GLY A 26 35.10 3.67 36.35
CA GLY A 26 33.80 4.01 35.79
C GLY A 26 33.85 4.16 34.28
N LYS A 27 34.97 4.72 33.76
CA LYS A 27 35.25 4.79 32.32
C LYS A 27 35.29 3.42 31.68
N GLN A 28 36.10 2.50 32.21
CA GLN A 28 36.25 1.14 31.68
C GLN A 28 34.93 0.36 31.66
N LEU A 29 34.05 0.55 32.65
CA LEU A 29 32.71 -0.04 32.66
C LEU A 29 31.82 0.56 31.57
N PHE A 30 31.81 1.89 31.44
CA PHE A 30 31.01 2.61 30.46
C PHE A 30 31.48 2.36 29.01
N ASP A 31 32.79 2.43 28.74
CA ASP A 31 33.40 2.12 27.45
C ASP A 31 33.05 0.68 26.99
N GLN A 32 32.97 -0.26 27.93
CA GLN A 32 32.58 -1.64 27.63
C GLN A 32 31.11 -1.75 27.22
N VAL A 33 30.21 -1.02 27.90
CA VAL A 33 28.80 -0.93 27.53
C VAL A 33 28.65 -0.29 26.14
N ALA A 34 29.31 0.85 25.91
CA ALA A 34 29.24 1.58 24.66
C ALA A 34 29.69 0.74 23.45
N ARG A 35 30.86 0.07 23.55
CA ARG A 35 31.31 -0.89 22.52
C ARG A 35 30.36 -2.05 22.30
N THR A 36 29.74 -2.58 23.36
CA THR A 36 28.81 -3.74 23.26
C THR A 36 27.54 -3.38 22.48
N ILE A 37 27.16 -2.10 22.41
CA ILE A 37 25.96 -1.63 21.69
C ILE A 37 26.27 -0.82 20.42
N GLY A 38 27.54 -0.68 20.02
CA GLY A 38 27.97 0.09 18.84
C GLY A 38 27.90 1.62 19.00
N LEU A 39 27.79 2.13 20.24
CA LEU A 39 27.66 3.57 20.52
C LEU A 39 29.04 4.27 20.49
N ARG A 40 29.23 5.15 19.51
CA ARG A 40 30.40 6.05 19.36
C ARG A 40 30.12 7.47 19.88
N GLU A 41 28.88 7.94 19.82
CA GLU A 41 28.45 9.26 20.35
C GLU A 41 28.30 9.29 21.88
N ILE A 42 29.33 8.78 22.57
CA ILE A 42 29.33 8.51 24.01
C ILE A 42 29.12 9.77 24.88
N TRP A 43 29.42 10.95 24.36
CA TRP A 43 29.38 12.22 25.10
C TRP A 43 27.99 12.63 25.59
N TYR A 44 26.91 12.12 24.99
CA TYR A 44 25.54 12.36 25.48
C TYR A 44 25.16 11.50 26.70
N PHE A 45 25.83 10.38 26.93
CA PHE A 45 25.35 9.30 27.80
C PHE A 45 26.11 9.18 29.13
N GLY A 46 25.53 8.42 30.05
CA GLY A 46 26.25 7.89 31.20
C GLY A 46 25.52 6.76 31.89
N LEU A 47 26.19 6.14 32.87
CA LEU A 47 25.60 5.14 33.73
C LEU A 47 25.03 5.78 34.99
N GLN A 48 23.74 5.60 35.24
CA GLN A 48 23.10 5.87 36.52
C GLN A 48 23.11 4.62 37.41
N PHE A 49 23.20 4.80 38.71
CA PHE A 49 23.03 3.75 39.72
C PHE A 49 22.33 4.29 40.97
N VAL A 50 21.71 3.40 41.74
CA VAL A 50 21.22 3.70 43.09
C VAL A 50 22.37 3.48 44.07
N ASP A 51 22.68 4.48 44.90
CA ASP A 51 23.71 4.36 45.93
C ASP A 51 23.21 3.63 47.19
N ALA A 52 24.13 3.34 48.11
CA ALA A 52 23.87 2.71 49.40
C ALA A 52 22.95 3.54 50.34
N LYS A 53 22.56 4.75 49.96
CA LYS A 53 21.62 5.64 50.67
C LYS A 53 20.29 5.79 49.91
N GLY A 54 20.08 5.04 48.83
CA GLY A 54 18.85 5.02 48.04
C GLY A 54 18.71 6.16 47.01
N PHE A 55 19.75 6.97 46.79
CA PHE A 55 19.70 8.07 45.84
C PHE A 55 20.22 7.66 44.46
N MET A 56 19.58 8.17 43.40
CA MET A 56 20.12 8.05 42.05
C MET A 56 21.41 8.87 41.91
N THR A 57 22.38 8.31 41.20
CA THR A 57 23.76 8.81 41.09
C THR A 57 24.29 8.54 39.70
N TRP A 58 24.99 9.50 39.09
CA TRP A 58 25.78 9.23 37.88
C TRP A 58 27.15 8.65 38.27
N LEU A 59 27.58 7.61 37.57
CA LEU A 59 28.93 7.05 37.65
C LEU A 59 29.94 8.11 37.21
N ASN A 60 30.94 8.35 38.05
CA ASN A 60 32.11 9.16 37.71
C ASN A 60 33.17 8.26 37.06
N TYR A 61 33.75 8.69 35.95
CA TYR A 61 34.55 7.83 35.08
C TYR A 61 35.95 7.57 35.64
N ASP A 62 36.58 8.63 36.16
CA ASP A 62 37.91 8.67 36.81
C ASP A 62 38.05 7.85 38.11
N LYS A 63 36.97 7.23 38.63
CA LYS A 63 36.99 6.45 39.89
C LYS A 63 36.61 4.99 39.69
N LYS A 64 37.21 4.10 40.50
CA LYS A 64 36.85 2.67 40.53
C LYS A 64 35.36 2.50 40.83
N VAL A 65 34.67 1.62 40.10
CA VAL A 65 33.22 1.38 40.29
C VAL A 65 32.92 1.02 41.74
N MET A 66 33.75 0.15 42.33
CA MET A 66 33.63 -0.33 43.71
C MET A 66 33.91 0.73 44.79
N SER A 67 34.37 1.94 44.43
CA SER A 67 34.63 3.04 45.37
C SER A 67 33.60 4.18 45.31
N GLN A 68 32.44 3.97 44.68
CA GLN A 68 31.41 5.00 44.46
C GLN A 68 30.11 4.76 45.24
N ASP A 69 30.16 4.04 46.37
CA ASP A 69 29.01 3.74 47.24
C ASP A 69 27.80 3.10 46.51
N VAL A 70 28.04 2.35 45.42
CA VAL A 70 27.00 1.61 44.69
C VAL A 70 26.25 0.67 45.64
N LYS A 71 24.91 0.62 45.53
CA LYS A 71 24.08 -0.28 46.35
C LYS A 71 24.53 -1.73 46.16
N LYS A 72 24.77 -2.43 47.27
CA LYS A 72 25.38 -3.77 47.29
C LYS A 72 24.35 -4.85 46.95
N GLU A 73 24.09 -4.99 45.67
CA GLU A 73 23.23 -6.02 45.07
C GLU A 73 24.08 -6.99 44.23
N THR A 74 23.48 -8.08 43.72
CA THR A 74 24.17 -9.04 42.86
C THR A 74 23.19 -9.57 41.80
N PRO A 75 23.35 -9.22 40.52
CA PRO A 75 24.36 -8.29 39.99
C PRO A 75 24.15 -6.84 40.47
N LEU A 76 25.22 -6.04 40.42
CA LEU A 76 25.13 -4.58 40.61
C LEU A 76 24.29 -3.96 39.49
N GLN A 77 23.40 -3.03 39.83
CA GLN A 77 22.42 -2.46 38.89
C GLN A 77 22.86 -1.09 38.38
N PHE A 78 22.99 -0.95 37.05
CA PHE A 78 23.19 0.32 36.36
C PHE A 78 22.16 0.52 35.25
N LYS A 79 21.85 1.78 34.93
CA LYS A 79 21.06 2.17 33.76
C LYS A 79 21.88 3.06 32.84
N LEU A 80 21.98 2.71 31.56
CA LEU A 80 22.44 3.65 30.54
C LEU A 80 21.31 4.64 30.25
N ARG A 81 21.60 5.94 30.34
CA ARG A 81 20.66 7.04 30.11
C ARG A 81 21.37 8.22 29.45
N VAL A 82 20.62 8.99 28.67
CA VAL A 82 21.01 10.33 28.20
C VAL A 82 21.21 11.22 29.42
N LYS A 83 22.38 11.85 29.49
CA LYS A 83 22.84 12.77 30.54
C LYS A 83 22.91 14.20 30.06
N PHE A 84 23.26 14.38 28.78
CA PHE A 84 23.34 15.64 28.07
C PHE A 84 22.57 15.52 26.77
N TYR A 85 21.86 16.57 26.38
CA TYR A 85 21.05 16.59 25.17
C TYR A 85 21.75 17.42 24.07
N PRO A 86 21.46 17.19 22.77
CA PRO A 86 21.89 18.08 21.71
C PRO A 86 21.26 19.47 21.87
N GLU A 87 21.83 20.47 21.19
CA GLU A 87 21.10 21.70 20.87
C GLU A 87 20.07 21.39 19.77
N ASP A 88 20.42 20.85 18.58
CA ASP A 88 19.43 20.34 17.60
C ASP A 88 19.59 18.83 17.33
N VAL A 89 18.53 18.05 17.61
CA VAL A 89 18.49 16.60 17.37
C VAL A 89 18.71 16.21 15.90
N SER A 90 18.43 17.13 14.96
CA SER A 90 18.50 16.89 13.52
C SER A 90 19.95 16.87 13.00
N GLU A 91 20.75 17.83 13.49
CA GLU A 91 22.12 18.11 13.03
C GLU A 91 23.18 17.37 13.87
N GLU A 92 22.88 17.07 15.13
CA GLU A 92 23.84 16.52 16.10
C GLU A 92 23.77 15.02 16.33
N LEU A 93 22.62 14.36 16.10
CA LEU A 93 22.49 12.92 16.38
C LEU A 93 22.88 12.12 15.13
N ILE A 94 24.04 11.48 15.16
CA ILE A 94 24.69 10.92 13.97
C ILE A 94 24.25 9.48 13.72
N GLN A 95 24.41 8.57 14.68
CA GLN A 95 24.17 7.13 14.54
C GLN A 95 22.72 6.73 14.84
N ASP A 96 22.22 5.68 14.17
CA ASP A 96 20.86 5.18 14.40
C ASP A 96 20.67 4.57 15.82
N VAL A 97 21.72 4.03 16.45
CA VAL A 97 21.66 3.60 17.87
C VAL A 97 21.47 4.78 18.81
N THR A 98 22.17 5.88 18.61
CA THR A 98 22.03 7.12 19.39
C THR A 98 20.61 7.67 19.25
N ARG A 99 20.14 7.81 18.01
CA ARG A 99 18.78 8.27 17.69
C ARG A 99 17.72 7.41 18.37
N ARG A 100 17.86 6.08 18.33
CA ARG A 100 16.95 5.13 19.00
C ARG A 100 16.96 5.28 20.52
N LEU A 101 18.13 5.38 21.16
CA LEU A 101 18.22 5.56 22.62
C LEU A 101 17.64 6.92 23.06
N PHE A 102 17.89 8.00 22.32
CA PHE A 102 17.28 9.32 22.56
C PHE A 102 15.76 9.28 22.40
N PHE A 103 15.25 8.70 21.30
CA PHE A 103 13.81 8.56 21.04
C PHE A 103 13.13 7.76 22.15
N LEU A 104 13.68 6.60 22.52
CA LEU A 104 13.09 5.76 23.54
C LEU A 104 13.07 6.44 24.91
N GLN A 105 14.15 7.14 25.29
CA GLN A 105 14.17 7.91 26.55
C GLN A 105 13.19 9.08 26.50
N GLY A 106 13.22 9.95 25.48
CA GLY A 106 12.28 11.06 25.37
C GLY A 106 10.81 10.61 25.36
N LYS A 107 10.52 9.44 24.78
CA LYS A 107 9.21 8.80 24.85
C LYS A 107 8.88 8.25 26.25
N ASP A 108 9.85 7.72 27.00
CA ASP A 108 9.67 7.32 28.40
C ASP A 108 9.41 8.55 29.29
N ASP A 109 10.19 9.63 29.11
CA ASP A 109 10.08 10.91 29.82
C ASP A 109 8.69 11.57 29.60
N VAL A 110 8.17 11.57 28.37
CA VAL A 110 6.82 12.09 28.03
C VAL A 110 5.70 11.18 28.55
N LEU A 111 5.83 9.85 28.42
CA LEU A 111 4.82 8.90 28.92
C LEU A 111 4.83 8.77 30.46
N GLY A 112 5.95 9.07 31.10
CA GLY A 112 6.14 9.12 32.55
C GLY A 112 5.73 10.45 33.18
N GLU A 113 5.38 11.45 32.37
CA GLU A 113 5.03 12.82 32.79
C GLU A 113 6.19 13.58 33.46
N GLU A 114 7.45 13.17 33.22
CA GLU A 114 8.64 13.95 33.59
C GLU A 114 8.83 15.16 32.65
N VAL A 115 8.44 15.00 31.38
CA VAL A 115 8.32 16.10 30.40
C VAL A 115 6.84 16.37 30.12
N TYR A 116 6.39 17.61 30.35
CA TYR A 116 5.06 18.04 29.95
C TYR A 116 4.94 18.06 28.42
N CYS A 117 3.79 17.60 27.91
CA CYS A 117 3.44 17.59 26.51
C CYS A 117 1.93 17.91 26.33
N PRO A 118 1.53 18.86 25.49
CA PRO A 118 0.11 19.17 25.25
C PRO A 118 -0.58 18.03 24.47
N PRO A 119 -1.92 17.88 24.57
CA PRO A 119 -2.66 16.76 23.99
C PRO A 119 -2.42 16.52 22.49
N GLU A 120 -2.45 17.57 21.69
CA GLU A 120 -2.24 17.54 20.23
C GLU A 120 -0.84 17.01 19.87
N SER A 121 0.20 17.52 20.53
CA SER A 121 1.56 17.02 20.34
C SER A 121 1.69 15.58 20.84
N ALA A 122 1.02 15.20 21.94
CA ALA A 122 1.07 13.85 22.48
C ALA A 122 0.47 12.80 21.51
N VAL A 123 -0.64 13.12 20.83
CA VAL A 123 -1.22 12.22 19.80
C VAL A 123 -0.33 12.14 18.56
N LEU A 124 0.24 13.27 18.11
CA LEU A 124 1.13 13.26 16.96
C LEU A 124 2.42 12.49 17.24
N LEU A 125 3.04 12.71 18.40
CA LEU A 125 4.18 11.94 18.92
C LEU A 125 3.83 10.45 19.05
N ALA A 126 2.62 10.10 19.50
CA ALA A 126 2.18 8.71 19.53
C ALA A 126 2.14 8.08 18.13
N SER A 127 1.67 8.80 17.10
CA SER A 127 1.65 8.29 15.72
C SER A 127 3.06 8.04 15.15
N TYR A 128 4.03 8.92 15.46
CA TYR A 128 5.44 8.69 15.11
C TYR A 128 6.04 7.51 15.89
N ALA A 129 5.69 7.34 17.16
CA ALA A 129 6.13 6.18 17.94
C ALA A 129 5.56 4.85 17.43
N VAL A 130 4.34 4.85 16.88
CA VAL A 130 3.75 3.69 16.19
C VAL A 130 4.50 3.40 14.88
N GLN A 131 4.75 4.41 14.03
CA GLN A 131 5.55 4.25 12.79
C GLN A 131 6.97 3.71 13.11
N ALA A 132 7.63 4.26 14.13
CA ALA A 132 8.96 3.82 14.57
C ALA A 132 8.98 2.37 15.07
N LYS A 133 7.90 1.88 15.69
CA LYS A 133 7.80 0.49 16.15
C LYS A 133 7.43 -0.47 15.01
N TYR A 134 6.33 -0.20 14.32
CA TYR A 134 5.71 -1.14 13.38
C TYR A 134 6.25 -0.99 11.96
N GLY A 135 6.44 0.23 11.46
CA GLY A 135 6.83 0.52 10.07
C GLY A 135 5.62 0.72 9.16
N GLU A 136 5.81 0.57 7.84
CA GLU A 136 4.73 0.80 6.87
C GLU A 136 3.50 -0.08 7.13
N GLN A 137 2.32 0.54 7.15
CA GLN A 137 1.05 -0.13 7.41
C GLN A 137 0.60 -0.99 6.22
N ASP A 138 0.97 -2.27 6.22
CA ASP A 138 0.29 -3.26 5.37
C ASP A 138 -1.16 -3.45 5.84
N LYS A 139 -2.12 -3.19 4.95
CA LYS A 139 -3.56 -3.24 5.24
C LYS A 139 -4.06 -4.65 5.59
N SER A 140 -3.30 -5.71 5.28
CA SER A 140 -3.62 -7.08 5.66
C SER A 140 -3.17 -7.44 7.10
N ALA A 141 -2.10 -6.81 7.58
CA ALA A 141 -1.43 -7.20 8.82
C ALA A 141 -2.03 -6.55 10.08
N PHE A 142 -2.51 -5.30 9.99
CA PHE A 142 -2.93 -4.51 11.14
C PHE A 142 -4.44 -4.61 11.42
N GLN A 143 -4.83 -5.71 12.05
CA GLN A 143 -6.19 -5.95 12.55
C GLN A 143 -6.62 -4.90 13.59
N PRO A 144 -7.93 -4.60 13.74
CA PRO A 144 -8.44 -3.72 14.79
C PRO A 144 -7.94 -4.15 16.19
N GLY A 145 -7.44 -3.19 16.97
CA GLY A 145 -6.85 -3.45 18.29
C GLY A 145 -5.37 -3.86 18.29
N TYR A 146 -4.63 -3.77 17.18
CA TYR A 146 -3.18 -4.00 17.18
C TYR A 146 -2.38 -3.09 18.13
N LEU A 147 -2.94 -1.91 18.47
CA LEU A 147 -2.40 -0.96 19.44
C LEU A 147 -2.84 -1.23 20.88
N SER A 148 -3.72 -2.20 21.14
CA SER A 148 -4.34 -2.39 22.44
C SER A 148 -3.40 -2.88 23.55
N ASN A 149 -2.14 -3.23 23.24
CA ASN A 149 -1.11 -3.51 24.26
C ASN A 149 -0.11 -2.36 24.46
N GLU A 150 -0.23 -1.27 23.71
CA GLU A 150 0.73 -0.15 23.74
C GLU A 150 0.35 0.94 24.75
N LYS A 151 1.34 1.45 25.48
CA LYS A 151 1.22 2.70 26.24
C LYS A 151 1.60 3.87 25.33
N LEU A 152 0.61 4.44 24.66
CA LEU A 152 0.82 5.48 23.63
C LEU A 152 0.68 6.92 24.14
N LEU A 153 -0.09 7.14 25.21
CA LEU A 153 -0.38 8.48 25.76
C LEU A 153 -0.12 8.52 27.27
N ALA A 154 0.18 9.74 27.75
CA ALA A 154 0.31 10.05 29.17
C ALA A 154 -1.05 9.96 29.89
N ARG A 155 -1.05 9.68 31.20
CA ARG A 155 -2.27 9.45 31.98
C ARG A 155 -3.17 10.70 31.99
N ARG A 156 -2.59 11.87 32.22
CA ARG A 156 -3.26 13.18 32.15
C ARG A 156 -4.00 13.39 30.83
N VAL A 157 -3.39 13.01 29.69
CA VAL A 157 -4.00 13.19 28.36
C VAL A 157 -5.20 12.26 28.18
N LEU A 158 -5.11 11.01 28.64
CA LEU A 158 -6.21 10.06 28.61
C LEU A 158 -7.37 10.48 29.54
N GLU A 159 -7.08 10.94 30.76
CA GLU A 159 -8.11 11.27 31.74
C GLU A 159 -8.84 12.60 31.45
N GLN A 160 -8.16 13.57 30.81
CA GLN A 160 -8.73 14.90 30.50
C GLN A 160 -9.62 14.97 29.24
N HIS A 161 -9.84 13.85 28.53
CA HIS A 161 -10.78 13.78 27.41
C HIS A 161 -11.82 12.67 27.62
N LYS A 162 -13.02 12.88 27.06
CA LYS A 162 -14.16 11.95 27.13
C LYS A 162 -14.12 10.91 26.00
N LEU A 163 -12.93 10.35 25.76
CA LEU A 163 -12.65 9.36 24.71
C LEU A 163 -12.38 7.99 25.32
N THR A 164 -12.93 6.94 24.70
CA THR A 164 -12.57 5.56 25.03
C THR A 164 -11.16 5.22 24.53
N LYS A 165 -10.57 4.14 25.06
CA LYS A 165 -9.27 3.65 24.59
C LYS A 165 -9.28 3.34 23.08
N GLN A 166 -10.34 2.72 22.58
CA GLN A 166 -10.53 2.44 21.15
C GLN A 166 -10.56 3.75 20.33
N GLN A 167 -11.28 4.77 20.80
CA GLN A 167 -11.34 6.08 20.13
C GLN A 167 -9.99 6.82 20.11
N TRP A 168 -9.05 6.50 21.01
CA TRP A 168 -7.66 6.95 20.93
C TRP A 168 -6.83 6.12 19.95
N GLU A 169 -6.98 4.79 19.95
CA GLU A 169 -6.29 3.89 19.01
C GLU A 169 -6.67 4.21 17.55
N GLU A 170 -7.95 4.45 17.28
CA GLU A 170 -8.48 4.87 15.97
C GLU A 170 -7.85 6.19 15.49
N ARG A 171 -7.76 7.20 16.37
CA ARG A 171 -7.14 8.51 16.08
C ARG A 171 -5.65 8.37 15.75
N ILE A 172 -4.92 7.64 16.58
CA ILE A 172 -3.48 7.41 16.38
C ILE A 172 -3.26 6.60 15.10
N GLN A 173 -4.17 5.68 14.73
CA GLN A 173 -4.13 4.95 13.45
C GLN A 173 -4.42 5.83 12.23
N VAL A 174 -5.27 6.87 12.32
CA VAL A 174 -5.43 7.86 11.24
C VAL A 174 -4.13 8.63 11.04
N TRP A 175 -3.50 9.10 12.11
CA TRP A 175 -2.23 9.82 12.02
C TRP A 175 -1.04 8.93 11.64
N HIS A 176 -1.08 7.63 11.92
CA HIS A 176 -0.08 6.64 11.46
C HIS A 176 -0.10 6.50 9.92
N GLN A 177 -1.27 6.54 9.27
CA GLN A 177 -1.40 6.41 7.81
C GLN A 177 -0.70 7.55 7.05
N GLU A 178 -0.66 8.76 7.62
CA GLU A 178 0.05 9.93 7.09
C GLU A 178 1.59 9.76 7.03
N HIS A 179 2.13 8.75 7.71
CA HIS A 179 3.57 8.47 7.82
C HIS A 179 4.04 7.24 7.04
N ARG A 180 3.15 6.53 6.34
CA ARG A 180 3.40 5.16 5.82
C ARG A 180 4.74 4.95 5.09
N SER A 181 5.18 5.92 4.28
CA SER A 181 6.41 5.87 3.49
C SER A 181 7.69 6.25 4.26
N MET A 182 7.58 6.62 5.54
CA MET A 182 8.70 7.02 6.39
C MET A 182 9.47 5.79 6.90
N LEU A 183 10.79 5.90 7.04
CA LEU A 183 11.62 4.88 7.71
C LEU A 183 11.40 4.93 9.23
N LYS A 184 11.74 3.85 9.95
CA LYS A 184 11.61 3.81 11.42
C LYS A 184 12.54 4.83 12.08
N GLU A 185 13.73 4.97 11.51
CA GLU A 185 14.82 5.86 11.92
C GLU A 185 14.47 7.34 11.66
N GLU A 186 13.74 7.61 10.57
CA GLU A 186 13.17 8.92 10.27
C GLU A 186 12.05 9.25 11.27
N ALA A 187 11.13 8.32 11.54
CA ALA A 187 10.05 8.52 12.51
C ALA A 187 10.57 8.77 13.94
N MET A 188 11.69 8.13 14.33
CA MET A 188 12.38 8.42 15.59
C MET A 188 12.98 9.84 15.63
N ILE A 189 13.44 10.39 14.49
CA ILE A 189 13.92 11.78 14.39
C ILE A 189 12.76 12.78 14.36
N GLU A 190 11.70 12.55 13.59
CA GLU A 190 10.55 13.46 13.56
C GLU A 190 9.85 13.54 14.93
N TYR A 191 9.79 12.42 15.67
CA TYR A 191 9.41 12.42 17.09
C TYR A 191 10.31 13.36 17.91
N LEU A 192 11.63 13.22 17.78
CA LEU A 192 12.60 14.01 18.55
C LEU A 192 12.57 15.49 18.18
N LYS A 193 12.35 15.85 16.91
CA LYS A 193 12.22 17.25 16.45
C LYS A 193 11.04 17.96 17.11
N ILE A 194 9.92 17.26 17.30
CA ILE A 194 8.73 17.80 17.98
C ILE A 194 8.99 17.81 19.50
N ALA A 195 9.60 16.76 20.04
CA ALA A 195 9.87 16.65 21.48
C ALA A 195 10.89 17.69 21.99
N GLN A 196 11.92 18.05 21.21
CA GLN A 196 12.95 19.02 21.63
C GLN A 196 12.39 20.43 21.88
N ASP A 197 11.25 20.76 21.28
CA ASP A 197 10.60 22.08 21.41
C ASP A 197 9.68 22.18 22.64
N LEU A 198 9.37 21.07 23.30
CA LEU A 198 8.62 21.06 24.56
C LEU A 198 9.42 21.77 25.66
N GLU A 199 8.77 22.60 26.46
CA GLU A 199 9.43 23.57 27.35
C GLU A 199 10.32 22.89 28.40
N MET A 200 9.94 21.70 28.86
CA MET A 200 10.67 20.91 29.86
C MET A 200 11.75 19.97 29.26
N PHE A 201 11.74 19.73 27.94
CA PHE A 201 12.62 18.73 27.33
C PHE A 201 14.09 19.15 27.40
N GLY A 202 14.92 18.24 27.91
CA GLY A 202 16.36 18.43 28.13
C GLY A 202 16.74 19.18 29.42
N VAL A 203 15.77 19.70 30.18
CA VAL A 203 16.02 20.60 31.32
C VAL A 203 16.22 19.82 32.63
N ASN A 204 17.40 19.92 33.23
CA ASN A 204 17.66 19.39 34.58
C ASN A 204 17.26 20.41 35.64
N TYR A 205 16.11 20.20 36.30
CA TYR A 205 15.60 21.08 37.36
C TYR A 205 16.22 20.81 38.74
N PHE A 206 16.59 21.88 39.46
CA PHE A 206 17.10 21.85 40.84
C PHE A 206 16.43 22.89 41.72
N GLU A 207 16.10 22.52 42.96
CA GLU A 207 15.62 23.47 43.96
C GLU A 207 16.78 24.35 44.45
N ILE A 208 16.60 25.67 44.36
CA ILE A 208 17.58 26.68 44.78
C ILE A 208 16.87 27.82 45.53
N LYS A 209 17.67 28.64 46.22
CA LYS A 209 17.24 29.91 46.81
C LYS A 209 18.17 31.05 46.42
N ASN A 210 17.62 32.25 46.22
CA ASN A 210 18.39 33.49 46.07
C ASN A 210 18.88 34.01 47.46
N LYS A 211 19.47 35.22 47.54
CA LYS A 211 19.97 35.76 48.82
C LYS A 211 18.85 36.13 49.80
N LYS A 212 17.63 36.41 49.33
CA LYS A 212 16.45 36.62 50.20
C LYS A 212 15.89 35.32 50.78
N GLY A 213 16.13 34.19 50.12
CA GLY A 213 15.61 32.89 50.50
C GLY A 213 14.38 32.43 49.72
N SER A 214 13.96 33.16 48.68
CA SER A 214 12.84 32.78 47.81
C SER A 214 13.08 31.40 47.17
N ASP A 215 12.07 30.52 47.21
CA ASP A 215 12.14 29.19 46.61
C ASP A 215 11.99 29.26 45.09
N LEU A 216 13.02 28.83 44.35
CA LEU A 216 13.09 28.90 42.90
C LEU A 216 13.57 27.56 42.31
N TRP A 217 13.38 27.38 41.00
CA TRP A 217 14.07 26.31 40.25
C TRP A 217 15.19 26.87 39.40
N LEU A 218 16.33 26.18 39.39
CA LEU A 218 17.36 26.29 38.36
C LEU A 218 17.14 25.17 37.35
N GLY A 219 16.93 25.51 36.09
CA GLY A 219 17.10 24.60 34.96
C GLY A 219 18.53 24.67 34.42
N VAL A 220 19.12 23.51 34.15
CA VAL A 220 20.40 23.36 33.45
C VAL A 220 20.15 22.56 32.17
N ASP A 221 20.47 23.13 31.01
CA ASP A 221 20.27 22.50 29.70
C ASP A 221 21.43 22.78 28.73
N ALA A 222 21.30 22.31 27.48
CA ALA A 222 22.32 22.48 26.44
C ALA A 222 22.50 23.94 25.97
N LEU A 223 21.51 24.82 26.23
CA LEU A 223 21.46 26.22 25.76
C LEU A 223 21.88 27.21 26.86
N GLY A 224 21.85 26.84 28.15
CA GLY A 224 22.33 27.67 29.24
C GLY A 224 21.80 27.28 30.63
N LEU A 225 21.65 28.31 31.46
CA LEU A 225 21.02 28.27 32.78
C LEU A 225 19.76 29.13 32.78
N ASN A 226 18.65 28.57 33.24
CA ASN A 226 17.35 29.26 33.29
C ASN A 226 16.79 29.23 34.71
N ILE A 227 16.14 30.32 35.14
CA ILE A 227 15.50 30.44 36.46
C ILE A 227 13.99 30.48 36.32
N TYR A 228 13.29 29.74 37.18
CA TYR A 228 11.84 29.62 37.21
C TYR A 228 11.30 29.87 38.62
N GLU A 229 10.06 30.38 38.70
CA GLU A 229 9.27 30.47 39.93
C GLU A 229 8.89 29.07 40.43
N LYS A 230 8.53 28.92 41.72
CA LYS A 230 8.37 27.60 42.34
C LYS A 230 7.28 26.73 41.70
N ASP A 231 6.27 27.37 41.15
CA ASP A 231 4.99 26.84 40.69
C ASP A 231 4.84 26.81 39.15
N ASP A 232 5.78 27.39 38.40
CA ASP A 232 5.82 27.34 36.94
C ASP A 232 7.15 26.76 36.45
N LYS A 233 7.13 25.54 35.90
CA LYS A 233 8.31 24.90 35.28
C LYS A 233 8.36 25.04 33.76
N LEU A 234 7.34 25.61 33.13
CA LEU A 234 7.27 25.77 31.67
C LEU A 234 7.88 27.10 31.26
N THR A 235 7.56 28.19 31.97
CA THR A 235 8.01 29.55 31.64
C THR A 235 9.16 29.97 32.55
N PRO A 236 10.44 29.85 32.10
CA PRO A 236 11.53 30.52 32.78
C PRO A 236 11.34 32.03 32.75
N LYS A 237 11.89 32.74 33.74
CA LYS A 237 11.80 34.22 33.87
C LYS A 237 13.12 34.92 33.55
N ILE A 238 14.25 34.26 33.81
CA ILE A 238 15.61 34.81 33.66
C ILE A 238 16.51 33.75 33.04
N GLY A 239 17.32 34.11 32.04
CA GLY A 239 18.23 33.19 31.36
C GLY A 239 19.67 33.72 31.25
N PHE A 240 20.63 32.80 31.33
CA PHE A 240 22.05 33.05 31.11
C PHE A 240 22.57 32.01 30.09
N PRO A 241 22.95 32.41 28.86
CA PRO A 241 23.55 31.50 27.90
C PRO A 241 24.96 31.08 28.35
N TRP A 242 25.43 29.92 27.90
CA TRP A 242 26.79 29.45 28.20
C TRP A 242 27.88 30.45 27.75
N SER A 243 27.65 31.19 26.64
CA SER A 243 28.51 32.29 26.17
C SER A 243 28.56 33.54 27.07
N GLU A 244 27.86 33.59 28.20
CA GLU A 244 28.02 34.62 29.23
C GLU A 244 28.78 34.14 30.48
N ILE A 245 29.12 32.86 30.59
CA ILE A 245 29.65 32.25 31.82
C ILE A 245 31.16 31.98 31.70
N ARG A 246 31.94 32.45 32.70
CA ARG A 246 33.41 32.32 32.75
C ARG A 246 33.88 31.18 33.64
N ASN A 247 33.30 31.07 34.83
CA ASN A 247 33.76 30.11 35.84
C ASN A 247 32.60 29.70 36.74
N ILE A 248 32.57 28.42 37.09
CA ILE A 248 31.55 27.84 37.97
C ILE A 248 32.24 27.13 39.13
N SER A 249 31.79 27.45 40.34
CA SER A 249 32.32 26.91 41.59
C SER A 249 31.21 26.81 42.66
N PHE A 250 31.46 26.06 43.73
CA PHE A 250 30.61 26.08 44.91
C PHE A 250 31.43 25.87 46.19
N ASN A 251 30.87 26.30 47.32
CA ASN A 251 31.39 26.00 48.65
C ASN A 251 30.21 25.64 49.58
N ASP A 252 30.23 24.42 50.13
CA ASP A 252 29.09 23.76 50.79
C ASP A 252 27.76 23.92 50.01
N LYS A 253 26.84 24.76 50.51
CA LYS A 253 25.54 25.07 49.90
C LYS A 253 25.57 26.23 48.93
N LYS A 254 26.54 27.15 49.03
CA LYS A 254 26.64 28.35 48.19
C LYS A 254 27.24 27.99 46.83
N PHE A 255 26.48 28.20 45.77
CA PHE A 255 26.95 28.10 44.39
C PHE A 255 27.34 29.50 43.89
N ILE A 256 28.40 29.59 43.07
CA ILE A 256 28.96 30.85 42.56
C ILE A 256 29.29 30.69 41.08
N ILE A 257 28.61 31.47 40.25
CA ILE A 257 28.80 31.54 38.81
C ILE A 257 29.34 32.93 38.48
N LYS A 258 30.52 32.97 37.86
CA LYS A 258 31.18 34.22 37.48
C LYS A 258 30.89 34.53 36.01
N PRO A 259 30.38 35.72 35.68
CA PRO A 259 30.13 36.11 34.30
C PRO A 259 31.43 36.41 33.52
N ILE A 260 31.31 36.44 32.19
CA ILE A 260 32.38 36.93 31.31
C ILE A 260 32.53 38.45 31.44
N ASP A 261 31.45 39.22 31.59
CA ASP A 261 31.55 40.65 31.92
C ASP A 261 32.08 40.84 33.35
N LYS A 262 33.30 41.37 33.45
CA LYS A 262 33.96 41.68 34.73
C LYS A 262 33.31 42.84 35.50
N LYS A 263 32.33 43.55 34.91
CA LYS A 263 31.54 44.60 35.59
C LYS A 263 30.24 44.06 36.19
N ALA A 264 29.78 42.88 35.75
CA ALA A 264 28.62 42.23 36.34
C ALA A 264 29.02 41.53 37.67
N PRO A 265 28.13 41.48 38.66
CA PRO A 265 28.38 40.78 39.92
C PRO A 265 28.43 39.25 39.73
N ASP A 266 29.01 38.53 40.70
CA ASP A 266 28.90 37.07 40.77
C ASP A 266 27.41 36.67 40.94
N PHE A 267 26.90 35.80 40.06
CA PHE A 267 25.60 35.17 40.20
C PHE A 267 25.69 34.08 41.28
N ILE A 268 24.86 34.18 42.32
CA ILE A 268 24.99 33.39 43.55
C ILE A 268 23.62 32.85 43.96
N PHE A 269 23.53 31.54 44.16
CA PHE A 269 22.37 30.88 44.74
C PHE A 269 22.77 29.83 45.78
N TYR A 270 21.78 29.31 46.51
CA TYR A 270 21.97 28.31 47.56
C TYR A 270 21.16 27.05 47.25
N ALA A 271 21.83 25.91 47.09
CA ALA A 271 21.16 24.61 46.98
C ALA A 271 21.02 23.96 48.38
N PRO A 272 20.00 23.12 48.63
CA PRO A 272 19.74 22.59 49.97
C PRO A 272 20.83 21.62 50.51
N ARG A 273 21.62 20.99 49.63
CA ARG A 273 22.61 19.96 49.99
C ARG A 273 23.85 20.01 49.08
N LEU A 274 25.05 19.83 49.64
CA LEU A 274 26.34 19.71 48.92
C LEU A 274 26.31 18.73 47.73
N ARG A 275 25.56 17.61 47.84
CA ARG A 275 25.36 16.64 46.73
C ARG A 275 24.70 17.28 45.51
N VAL A 276 23.74 18.18 45.73
CA VAL A 276 23.03 18.87 44.64
C VAL A 276 24.00 19.80 43.92
N ASN A 277 24.80 20.59 44.64
CA ASN A 277 25.86 21.41 44.05
C ASN A 277 26.89 20.59 43.24
N LYS A 278 27.27 19.38 43.71
CA LYS A 278 28.09 18.45 42.92
C LYS A 278 27.41 18.00 41.62
N ARG A 279 26.11 17.68 41.63
CA ARG A 279 25.37 17.33 40.40
C ARG A 279 25.22 18.54 39.46
N ILE A 280 24.89 19.72 39.98
CA ILE A 280 24.78 20.95 39.18
C ILE A 280 26.11 21.23 38.49
N LEU A 281 27.23 21.31 39.23
CA LEU A 281 28.54 21.59 38.63
C LEU A 281 28.90 20.60 37.51
N GLN A 282 28.70 19.30 37.74
CA GLN A 282 29.00 18.26 36.74
C GLN A 282 28.10 18.32 35.50
N LEU A 283 26.88 18.87 35.61
CA LEU A 283 26.02 19.13 34.46
C LEU A 283 26.38 20.45 33.76
N CYS A 284 26.69 21.50 34.50
CA CYS A 284 27.10 22.77 33.90
C CYS A 284 28.43 22.65 33.14
N MET A 285 29.39 21.88 33.67
CA MET A 285 30.64 21.56 32.96
C MET A 285 30.34 20.88 31.63
N GLY A 286 29.72 19.70 31.63
CA GLY A 286 29.53 18.94 30.39
C GLY A 286 28.58 19.59 29.37
N ASN A 287 27.58 20.39 29.81
CA ASN A 287 26.79 21.18 28.86
C ASN A 287 27.61 22.33 28.25
N HIS A 288 28.46 23.02 29.03
CA HIS A 288 29.35 24.05 28.48
C HIS A 288 30.41 23.45 27.55
N ASP A 289 31.00 22.31 27.91
CA ASP A 289 32.01 21.63 27.10
C ASP A 289 31.43 21.20 25.74
N LEU A 290 30.18 20.75 25.70
CA LEU A 290 29.44 20.46 24.45
C LEU A 290 29.03 21.74 23.69
N TYR A 291 28.55 22.78 24.38
CA TYR A 291 28.24 24.09 23.79
C TYR A 291 29.46 24.71 23.09
N MET A 292 30.65 24.56 23.68
CA MET A 292 31.93 24.96 23.11
C MET A 292 32.39 24.06 21.97
N ARG A 293 32.12 22.74 22.03
CA ARG A 293 32.43 21.82 20.92
C ARG A 293 31.67 22.19 19.65
N ARG A 294 30.37 22.52 19.77
CA ARG A 294 29.49 22.91 18.64
C ARG A 294 29.90 24.22 17.95
N ARG A 295 30.55 25.13 18.68
CA ARG A 295 31.00 26.45 18.17
C ARG A 295 32.42 26.43 17.61
N LYS A 296 32.95 25.23 17.37
CA LYS A 296 34.19 24.95 16.64
C LYS A 296 33.86 24.04 15.45
N THR A 297 34.75 23.98 14.47
CA THR A 297 34.63 23.01 13.36
C THR A 297 34.61 21.58 13.91
N ASP A 298 33.72 20.74 13.38
CA ASP A 298 33.68 19.31 13.70
C ASP A 298 35.08 18.69 13.64
N THR A 299 35.43 17.90 14.66
CA THR A 299 36.62 17.04 14.62
C THR A 299 36.54 16.12 13.41
N ILE A 300 37.69 15.78 12.82
CA ILE A 300 37.80 14.84 11.68
C ILE A 300 36.91 13.60 11.91
N GLU A 301 36.93 13.04 13.13
CA GLU A 301 36.07 11.93 13.54
C GLU A 301 34.56 12.16 13.35
N VAL A 302 34.07 13.34 13.71
CA VAL A 302 32.65 13.69 13.58
C VAL A 302 32.30 13.94 12.13
N GLN A 303 33.22 14.46 11.31
CA GLN A 303 33.03 14.59 9.87
C GLN A 303 32.94 13.21 9.20
N GLN A 304 33.81 12.28 9.58
CA GLN A 304 33.83 10.90 9.10
C GLN A 304 32.57 10.12 9.55
N MET A 305 32.16 10.24 10.81
CA MET A 305 30.88 9.71 11.31
C MET A 305 29.65 10.31 10.57
N LYS A 306 29.69 11.61 10.23
CA LYS A 306 28.61 12.27 9.48
C LYS A 306 28.59 11.88 7.99
N ALA A 307 29.75 11.56 7.40
CA ALA A 307 29.83 10.98 6.06
C ALA A 307 29.20 9.59 6.05
N GLN A 308 29.64 8.71 6.95
CA GLN A 308 29.06 7.38 7.21
C GLN A 308 27.54 7.41 7.33
N ALA A 309 27.03 8.10 8.34
CA ALA A 309 25.60 8.08 8.63
C ALA A 309 24.77 8.87 7.59
N LYS A 310 25.40 9.43 6.57
CA LYS A 310 24.75 9.94 5.36
C LYS A 310 24.81 8.93 4.22
N GLU A 311 25.94 8.25 3.99
CA GLU A 311 26.07 7.21 2.98
C GLU A 311 25.19 5.99 3.29
N GLU A 312 25.24 5.44 4.51
CA GLU A 312 24.30 4.42 5.00
C GLU A 312 22.83 4.81 4.73
N ARG A 313 22.45 6.07 4.98
CA ARG A 313 21.06 6.53 4.84
C ARG A 313 20.65 6.72 3.38
N MET A 314 21.57 7.16 2.53
CA MET A 314 21.33 7.22 1.08
C MET A 314 21.24 5.81 0.49
N SER A 315 22.07 4.87 0.94
CA SER A 315 22.00 3.44 0.59
C SER A 315 20.64 2.84 0.96
N LYS A 316 20.28 2.85 2.26
CA LYS A 316 18.99 2.36 2.79
C LYS A 316 17.77 2.99 2.09
N ARG A 317 17.84 4.29 1.73
CA ARG A 317 16.78 4.96 0.97
C ARG A 317 16.71 4.49 -0.48
N MET A 318 17.84 4.41 -1.19
CA MET A 318 17.87 3.91 -2.58
C MET A 318 17.44 2.44 -2.67
N GLU A 319 17.77 1.61 -1.68
CA GLU A 319 17.29 0.22 -1.59
C GLU A 319 15.76 0.19 -1.42
N ARG A 320 15.20 0.96 -0.48
CA ARG A 320 13.72 1.06 -0.33
C ARG A 320 13.05 1.58 -1.59
N GLU A 321 13.59 2.62 -2.23
CA GLU A 321 13.04 3.17 -3.48
C GLU A 321 13.06 2.14 -4.62
N GLN A 322 14.12 1.33 -4.72
CA GLN A 322 14.21 0.22 -5.67
C GLN A 322 13.17 -0.87 -5.37
N LEU A 323 13.09 -1.35 -4.12
CA LEU A 323 12.13 -2.36 -3.67
C LEU A 323 10.67 -1.90 -3.85
N GLU A 324 10.37 -0.64 -3.56
CA GLU A 324 9.06 -0.04 -3.82
C GLU A 324 8.77 0.04 -5.34
N SER A 325 9.78 0.36 -6.16
CA SER A 325 9.61 0.35 -7.62
C SER A 325 9.35 -1.06 -8.15
N GLU A 326 9.97 -2.09 -7.55
CA GLU A 326 9.78 -3.48 -7.95
C GLU A 326 8.41 -4.00 -7.50
N LYS A 327 8.00 -3.70 -6.26
CA LYS A 327 6.65 -4.01 -5.76
C LYS A 327 5.57 -3.42 -6.67
N LYS A 328 5.68 -2.15 -7.05
CA LYS A 328 4.75 -1.47 -7.98
C LYS A 328 4.73 -2.13 -9.38
N LYS A 329 5.88 -2.64 -9.88
CA LYS A 329 5.95 -3.41 -11.14
C LYS A 329 5.29 -4.78 -11.01
N ARG A 330 5.53 -5.50 -9.90
CA ARG A 330 4.90 -6.80 -9.63
C ARG A 330 3.38 -6.68 -9.50
N GLU A 331 2.89 -5.69 -8.75
CA GLU A 331 1.46 -5.36 -8.61
C GLU A 331 0.80 -5.04 -9.97
N ALA A 332 1.50 -4.30 -10.85
CA ALA A 332 1.02 -4.01 -12.19
C ALA A 332 0.92 -5.27 -13.07
N ILE A 333 1.95 -6.12 -13.08
CA ILE A 333 1.99 -7.38 -13.85
C ILE A 333 0.93 -8.37 -13.34
N GLU A 334 0.69 -8.42 -12.02
CA GLU A 334 -0.35 -9.27 -11.42
C GLU A 334 -1.75 -8.81 -11.84
N LYS A 335 -2.01 -7.49 -11.85
CA LYS A 335 -3.26 -6.92 -12.33
C LYS A 335 -3.48 -7.13 -13.84
N GLU A 336 -2.45 -6.95 -14.66
CA GLU A 336 -2.50 -7.20 -16.11
C GLU A 336 -2.76 -8.69 -16.41
N LYS A 337 -2.14 -9.59 -15.65
CA LYS A 337 -2.40 -11.03 -15.72
C LYS A 337 -3.84 -11.36 -15.31
N GLU A 338 -4.37 -10.75 -14.25
CA GLU A 338 -5.77 -10.90 -13.84
C GLU A 338 -6.75 -10.45 -14.94
N GLU A 339 -6.42 -9.37 -15.66
CA GLU A 339 -7.23 -8.84 -16.75
C GLU A 339 -7.18 -9.78 -17.98
N MET A 340 -5.99 -10.23 -18.39
CA MET A 340 -5.84 -11.27 -19.43
C MET A 340 -6.53 -12.60 -19.06
N GLU A 341 -6.54 -13.00 -17.79
CA GLU A 341 -7.20 -14.23 -17.36
C GLU A 341 -8.73 -14.12 -17.42
N LYS A 342 -9.30 -12.94 -17.15
CA LYS A 342 -10.73 -12.65 -17.35
C LYS A 342 -11.09 -12.62 -18.84
N GLU A 343 -10.30 -11.96 -19.68
CA GLU A 343 -10.50 -11.95 -21.15
C GLU A 343 -10.41 -13.36 -21.74
N LYS A 344 -9.45 -14.18 -21.29
CA LYS A 344 -9.31 -15.59 -21.67
C LYS A 344 -10.55 -16.41 -21.30
N GLN A 345 -11.13 -16.19 -20.12
CA GLN A 345 -12.37 -16.86 -19.70
C GLN A 345 -13.55 -16.44 -20.60
N GLU A 346 -13.68 -15.15 -20.93
CA GLU A 346 -14.74 -14.66 -21.82
C GLU A 346 -14.59 -15.21 -23.26
N LEU A 347 -13.36 -15.26 -23.78
CA LEU A 347 -13.06 -15.87 -25.08
C LEU A 347 -13.36 -17.38 -25.09
N MET A 348 -13.06 -18.10 -24.01
CA MET A 348 -13.38 -19.52 -23.88
C MET A 348 -14.89 -19.79 -23.87
N LEU A 349 -15.67 -18.93 -23.18
CA LEU A 349 -17.13 -18.99 -23.20
C LEU A 349 -17.70 -18.71 -24.59
N LYS A 350 -17.16 -17.71 -25.31
CA LYS A 350 -17.52 -17.43 -26.71
C LYS A 350 -17.21 -18.60 -27.65
N LEU A 351 -16.04 -19.24 -27.47
CA LEU A 351 -15.65 -20.41 -28.25
C LEU A 351 -16.58 -21.60 -28.01
N HIS A 352 -16.92 -21.90 -26.75
CA HIS A 352 -17.88 -22.98 -26.42
C HIS A 352 -19.28 -22.69 -26.98
N ALA A 353 -19.74 -21.44 -26.93
CA ALA A 353 -21.00 -21.04 -27.55
C ALA A 353 -20.97 -21.25 -29.08
N PHE A 354 -19.86 -20.91 -29.74
CA PHE A 354 -19.69 -21.13 -31.17
C PHE A 354 -19.64 -22.62 -31.55
N GLU A 355 -18.93 -23.44 -30.77
CA GLU A 355 -18.94 -24.90 -30.92
C GLU A 355 -20.35 -25.48 -30.77
N GLU A 356 -21.13 -25.02 -29.79
CA GLU A 356 -22.51 -25.45 -29.63
C GLU A 356 -23.39 -25.06 -30.82
N THR A 357 -23.24 -23.84 -31.37
CA THR A 357 -23.99 -23.45 -32.58
C THR A 357 -23.56 -24.25 -33.81
N THR A 358 -22.27 -24.57 -33.94
CA THR A 358 -21.73 -25.39 -35.04
C THR A 358 -22.26 -26.82 -34.95
N LYS A 359 -22.17 -27.47 -33.78
CA LYS A 359 -22.72 -28.82 -33.54
C LYS A 359 -24.23 -28.91 -33.76
N LYS A 360 -24.99 -27.84 -33.45
CA LYS A 360 -26.43 -27.75 -33.75
C LYS A 360 -26.67 -27.66 -35.26
N ALA A 361 -25.94 -26.79 -35.97
CA ALA A 361 -26.05 -26.66 -37.42
C ALA A 361 -25.62 -27.93 -38.17
N GLU A 362 -24.54 -28.61 -37.73
CA GLU A 362 -24.10 -29.91 -38.26
C GLU A 362 -25.19 -30.97 -38.08
N LYS A 363 -25.79 -31.05 -36.90
CA LYS A 363 -26.88 -31.99 -36.61
C LYS A 363 -28.15 -31.69 -37.42
N GLU A 364 -28.52 -30.41 -37.57
CA GLU A 364 -29.64 -30.01 -38.43
C GLU A 364 -29.36 -30.33 -39.90
N LEU A 365 -28.14 -30.10 -40.39
CA LEU A 365 -27.72 -30.48 -41.75
C LEU A 365 -27.76 -32.00 -41.94
N GLN A 366 -27.31 -32.79 -40.97
CA GLN A 366 -27.38 -34.25 -41.03
C GLN A 366 -28.83 -34.75 -41.01
N GLU A 367 -29.72 -34.14 -40.21
CA GLU A 367 -31.15 -34.44 -40.25
C GLU A 367 -31.82 -34.03 -41.58
N GLN A 368 -31.40 -32.92 -42.20
CA GLN A 368 -31.86 -32.53 -43.55
C GLN A 368 -31.41 -33.55 -44.60
N LEU A 369 -30.16 -34.01 -44.55
CA LEU A 369 -29.62 -35.05 -45.44
C LEU A 369 -30.35 -36.39 -45.26
N GLU A 370 -30.60 -36.83 -44.03
CA GLU A 370 -31.40 -38.04 -43.77
C GLU A 370 -32.84 -37.92 -44.30
N ARG A 371 -33.48 -36.76 -44.14
CA ARG A 371 -34.83 -36.53 -44.68
C ARG A 371 -34.82 -36.54 -46.21
N ALA A 372 -33.81 -35.94 -46.85
CA ALA A 372 -33.65 -35.96 -48.30
C ALA A 372 -33.48 -37.40 -48.84
N VAL A 373 -32.64 -38.22 -48.21
CA VAL A 373 -32.46 -39.63 -48.59
C VAL A 373 -33.75 -40.44 -48.42
N ARG A 374 -34.51 -40.22 -47.33
CA ARG A 374 -35.81 -40.90 -47.14
C ARG A 374 -36.84 -40.49 -48.19
N LEU A 375 -36.92 -39.19 -48.53
CA LEU A 375 -37.80 -38.69 -49.58
C LEU A 375 -37.39 -39.20 -50.97
N GLU A 376 -36.09 -39.38 -51.23
CA GLU A 376 -35.59 -39.98 -52.46
C GLU A 376 -35.89 -41.49 -52.54
N GLU A 377 -35.77 -42.22 -51.43
CA GLU A 377 -36.24 -43.61 -51.34
C GLU A 377 -37.75 -43.74 -51.57
N GLU A 378 -38.57 -42.89 -50.94
CA GLU A 378 -40.02 -42.88 -51.13
C GLU A 378 -40.38 -42.52 -52.58
N ARG A 379 -39.76 -41.47 -53.14
CA ARG A 379 -39.89 -41.12 -54.56
C ARG A 379 -39.54 -42.32 -55.45
N ARG A 380 -38.43 -43.02 -55.20
CA ARG A 380 -38.02 -44.19 -55.98
C ARG A 380 -39.01 -45.35 -55.86
N ARG A 381 -39.60 -45.58 -54.69
CA ARG A 381 -40.65 -46.61 -54.49
C ARG A 381 -41.92 -46.26 -55.27
N VAL A 382 -42.36 -45.01 -55.23
CA VAL A 382 -43.52 -44.52 -56.01
C VAL A 382 -43.24 -44.59 -57.52
N GLU A 383 -42.04 -44.23 -57.96
CA GLU A 383 -41.60 -44.32 -59.36
C GLU A 383 -41.53 -45.78 -59.86
N GLN A 384 -41.08 -46.71 -59.01
CA GLN A 384 -41.12 -48.16 -59.28
C GLN A 384 -42.54 -48.73 -59.31
N GLU A 385 -43.44 -48.29 -58.43
CA GLU A 385 -44.85 -48.72 -58.44
C GLU A 385 -45.63 -48.14 -59.64
N ALA A 386 -45.41 -46.87 -59.98
CA ALA A 386 -45.96 -46.25 -61.18
C ALA A 386 -45.52 -46.99 -62.45
N ALA A 387 -44.23 -47.33 -62.57
CA ALA A 387 -43.72 -48.11 -63.69
C ALA A 387 -44.34 -49.53 -63.77
N ARG A 388 -44.62 -50.18 -62.63
CA ARG A 388 -45.35 -51.47 -62.59
C ARG A 388 -46.77 -51.31 -63.12
N LEU A 389 -47.50 -50.31 -62.65
CA LEU A 389 -48.88 -50.03 -63.06
C LEU A 389 -48.98 -49.59 -64.53
N GLU A 390 -47.96 -48.89 -65.06
CA GLU A 390 -47.90 -48.52 -66.47
C GLU A 390 -47.58 -49.72 -67.38
N ALA A 391 -46.72 -50.64 -66.95
CA ALA A 391 -46.51 -51.91 -67.65
C ALA A 391 -47.78 -52.78 -67.67
N GLU A 392 -48.45 -52.94 -66.53
CA GLU A 392 -49.73 -53.68 -66.39
C GLU A 392 -50.83 -53.07 -67.27
N ARG A 393 -50.91 -51.73 -67.32
CA ARG A 393 -51.79 -50.99 -68.26
C ARG A 393 -51.44 -51.25 -69.72
N MET A 394 -50.15 -51.32 -70.07
CA MET A 394 -49.69 -51.55 -71.44
C MET A 394 -49.99 -52.98 -71.92
N GLU A 395 -49.79 -53.99 -71.06
CA GLU A 395 -50.21 -55.37 -71.33
C GLU A 395 -51.72 -55.47 -71.53
N ALA A 396 -52.52 -54.78 -70.71
CA ALA A 396 -53.97 -54.74 -70.86
C ALA A 396 -54.44 -54.04 -72.16
N ILE A 397 -53.68 -53.07 -72.68
CA ILE A 397 -53.94 -52.44 -73.98
C ILE A 397 -53.65 -53.42 -75.13
N ILE A 398 -52.49 -54.08 -75.10
CA ILE A 398 -52.09 -55.06 -76.12
C ILE A 398 -53.10 -56.23 -76.17
N ALA A 399 -53.49 -56.77 -75.02
CA ALA A 399 -54.51 -57.83 -74.95
C ALA A 399 -55.88 -57.40 -75.52
N LYS A 400 -56.23 -56.11 -75.39
CA LYS A 400 -57.46 -55.55 -75.97
C LYS A 400 -57.36 -55.40 -77.49
N GLU A 401 -56.20 -55.00 -78.03
CA GLU A 401 -55.98 -54.91 -79.49
C GLU A 401 -55.97 -56.31 -80.14
N GLU A 402 -55.35 -57.30 -79.50
CA GLU A 402 -55.37 -58.70 -79.99
C GLU A 402 -56.80 -59.25 -80.06
N LEU A 403 -57.63 -58.99 -79.03
CA LEU A 403 -59.06 -59.33 -79.03
C LEU A 403 -59.87 -58.58 -80.09
N ALA A 404 -59.56 -57.31 -80.34
CA ALA A 404 -60.22 -56.53 -81.40
C ALA A 404 -59.92 -57.10 -82.79
N ARG A 405 -58.66 -57.46 -83.07
CA ARG A 405 -58.25 -58.05 -84.35
C ARG A 405 -58.92 -59.40 -84.61
N GLN A 406 -59.07 -60.23 -83.57
CA GLN A 406 -59.80 -61.50 -83.66
C GLN A 406 -61.30 -61.30 -83.98
N ALA A 407 -61.90 -60.20 -83.53
CA ALA A 407 -63.28 -59.86 -83.88
C ALA A 407 -63.42 -59.36 -85.34
N GLU A 408 -62.48 -58.56 -85.84
CA GLU A 408 -62.42 -58.17 -87.26
C GLU A 408 -62.27 -59.39 -88.18
N ASP A 409 -61.33 -60.30 -87.86
CA ASP A 409 -61.11 -61.52 -88.65
C ASP A 409 -62.34 -62.45 -88.64
N GLN A 410 -63.15 -62.49 -87.57
CA GLN A 410 -64.44 -63.19 -87.57
C GLN A 410 -65.49 -62.51 -88.46
N MET A 411 -65.60 -61.18 -88.39
CA MET A 411 -66.58 -60.41 -89.17
C MET A 411 -66.32 -60.54 -90.68
N ARG A 412 -65.05 -60.49 -91.09
CA ARG A 412 -64.62 -60.64 -92.49
C ARG A 412 -65.01 -61.99 -93.11
N ASN A 413 -64.95 -63.07 -92.33
CA ASN A 413 -65.40 -64.40 -92.77
C ASN A 413 -66.93 -64.47 -92.96
N GLN A 414 -67.71 -63.68 -92.21
CA GLN A 414 -69.16 -63.59 -92.41
C GLN A 414 -69.53 -62.79 -93.67
N GLU A 415 -68.79 -61.72 -93.99
CA GLU A 415 -68.97 -60.98 -95.25
C GLU A 415 -68.71 -61.86 -96.48
N GLN A 416 -67.67 -62.69 -96.47
CA GLN A 416 -67.39 -63.59 -97.60
C GLN A 416 -68.50 -64.63 -97.82
N LEU A 417 -69.08 -65.21 -96.75
CA LEU A 417 -70.23 -66.11 -96.89
C LEU A 417 -71.47 -65.41 -97.49
N ALA A 418 -71.66 -64.12 -97.22
CA ALA A 418 -72.75 -63.34 -97.77
C ALA A 418 -72.55 -63.01 -99.26
N ALA A 419 -71.30 -62.77 -99.68
CA ALA A 419 -70.93 -62.51 -101.07
C ALA A 419 -71.18 -63.74 -101.98
N ASP A 420 -70.75 -64.93 -101.55
CA ASP A 420 -70.96 -66.18 -102.30
C ASP A 420 -72.45 -66.47 -102.50
N LEU A 421 -73.27 -66.28 -101.45
CA LEU A 421 -74.74 -66.41 -101.53
C LEU A 421 -75.37 -65.44 -102.54
N ALA A 422 -74.84 -64.23 -102.65
CA ALA A 422 -75.31 -63.25 -103.63
C ALA A 422 -75.00 -63.69 -105.08
N GLU A 423 -73.80 -64.22 -105.36
CA GLU A 423 -73.44 -64.71 -106.70
C GLU A 423 -74.38 -65.83 -107.16
N TYR A 424 -74.69 -66.81 -106.30
CA TYR A 424 -75.63 -67.87 -106.63
C TYR A 424 -77.05 -67.33 -106.93
N SER A 425 -77.51 -66.30 -106.21
CA SER A 425 -78.83 -65.70 -106.45
C SER A 425 -78.92 -64.99 -107.82
N ALA A 426 -77.90 -64.22 -108.21
CA ALA A 426 -77.85 -63.54 -109.51
C ALA A 426 -77.81 -64.54 -110.69
N LYS A 427 -77.18 -65.70 -110.48
CA LYS A 427 -77.07 -66.79 -111.46
C LYS A 427 -78.38 -67.55 -111.69
N ILE A 428 -79.30 -67.53 -110.72
CA ILE A 428 -80.66 -68.06 -110.86
C ILE A 428 -81.52 -67.08 -111.66
N ALA A 429 -81.53 -65.80 -111.28
CA ALA A 429 -82.33 -64.77 -111.96
C ALA A 429 -82.03 -64.68 -113.47
N LEU A 430 -80.77 -64.79 -113.88
CA LEU A 430 -80.39 -64.74 -115.30
C LEU A 430 -80.79 -66.01 -116.10
N LEU A 431 -81.00 -67.15 -115.42
CA LEU A 431 -81.59 -68.34 -116.03
C LEU A 431 -83.12 -68.22 -116.12
N GLU A 432 -83.77 -67.62 -115.12
CA GLU A 432 -85.20 -67.30 -115.16
C GLU A 432 -85.52 -66.26 -116.24
N GLU A 433 -84.65 -65.27 -116.47
CA GLU A 433 -84.80 -64.25 -117.52
C GLU A 433 -84.62 -64.85 -118.93
N MET A 434 -83.60 -65.69 -119.13
CA MET A 434 -83.42 -66.49 -120.37
C MET A 434 -84.56 -67.49 -120.61
N GLN A 435 -85.12 -68.08 -119.55
CA GLN A 435 -86.32 -68.90 -119.66
C GLN A 435 -87.51 -68.01 -120.06
N LYS A 436 -87.68 -66.84 -119.43
CA LYS A 436 -88.76 -65.89 -119.69
C LYS A 436 -88.73 -65.34 -121.11
N GLU A 437 -87.58 -65.04 -121.73
CA GLU A 437 -87.55 -64.69 -123.16
C GLU A 437 -88.01 -65.85 -124.07
N LYS A 438 -87.65 -67.10 -123.73
CA LYS A 438 -88.12 -68.29 -124.47
C LYS A 438 -89.59 -68.58 -124.23
N GLU A 439 -90.06 -68.33 -123.02
CA GLU A 439 -91.45 -68.51 -122.59
C GLU A 439 -92.31 -67.37 -123.14
N GLU A 440 -91.83 -66.14 -123.31
CA GLU A 440 -92.47 -65.01 -124.01
C GLU A 440 -92.45 -65.16 -125.54
N GLU A 441 -91.47 -65.83 -126.14
CA GLU A 441 -91.55 -66.21 -127.56
C GLU A 441 -92.56 -67.34 -127.75
N ALA A 442 -92.54 -68.36 -126.88
CA ALA A 442 -93.56 -69.41 -126.85
C ALA A 442 -94.95 -68.85 -126.51
N GLU A 443 -95.03 -67.80 -125.69
CA GLU A 443 -96.21 -67.02 -125.38
C GLU A 443 -96.47 -65.91 -126.40
N SER A 444 -95.62 -65.61 -127.38
CA SER A 444 -96.11 -64.90 -128.58
C SER A 444 -97.07 -65.80 -129.36
N TRP A 445 -96.90 -67.11 -129.27
CA TRP A 445 -97.83 -68.12 -129.79
C TRP A 445 -98.92 -68.49 -128.76
N HIS A 446 -98.56 -68.67 -127.50
CA HIS A 446 -99.48 -69.04 -126.41
C HIS A 446 -100.27 -67.88 -125.83
N SER A 447 -99.91 -66.62 -126.10
CA SER A 447 -100.63 -65.40 -125.72
C SER A 447 -101.53 -64.89 -126.85
N LYS A 448 -101.19 -65.23 -128.10
CA LYS A 448 -102.23 -65.46 -129.14
C LYS A 448 -103.20 -66.59 -128.75
N ALA A 449 -103.00 -67.23 -127.59
CA ALA A 449 -103.97 -68.04 -126.87
C ALA A 449 -104.18 -67.67 -125.36
N ARG A 450 -103.62 -66.54 -124.81
CA ARG A 450 -103.55 -66.12 -123.34
C ARG A 450 -102.76 -64.77 -122.97
N ASP A 451 -103.21 -63.48 -122.92
CA ASP A 451 -102.33 -62.23 -122.67
C ASP A 451 -102.27 -61.39 -121.28
N MET A 452 -101.01 -60.91 -120.61
CA MET A 452 -100.45 -60.35 -119.12
C MET A 452 -99.13 -59.27 -118.54
N GLU A 453 -98.05 -59.42 -117.53
CA GLU A 453 -97.08 -58.68 -116.31
C GLU A 453 -95.82 -57.46 -116.02
N GLU A 454 -94.87 -57.27 -114.87
CA GLU A 454 -93.91 -56.04 -114.19
C GLU A 454 -92.42 -56.03 -113.21
N ASN A 455 -91.72 -54.95 -112.44
CA ASN A 455 -90.17 -54.59 -111.86
C ASN A 455 -89.51 -53.74 -110.43
N LEU A 456 -88.12 -53.42 -109.98
CA LEU A 456 -87.39 -52.61 -108.67
C LEU A 456 -85.71 -52.16 -108.24
N GLU A 457 -85.11 -51.30 -107.16
CA GLU A 457 -83.63 -51.13 -106.33
C GLU A 457 -82.70 -49.75 -105.65
N LYS A 458 -81.51 -49.67 -104.73
CA LYS A 458 -80.53 -48.47 -103.94
C LYS A 458 -79.02 -48.65 -103.05
N THR A 459 -77.96 -47.92 -102.25
CA THR A 459 -77.05 -46.61 -101.64
C THR A 459 -75.60 -46.73 -100.63
N LYS A 460 -74.53 -45.99 -99.85
CA LYS A 460 -73.78 -44.67 -99.06
C LYS A 460 -72.10 -44.41 -98.50
N GLU A 461 -71.48 -43.51 -97.47
CA GLU A 461 -70.01 -42.73 -97.15
C GLU A 461 -69.06 -42.35 -95.67
N GLU A 462 -67.84 -41.51 -95.40
CA GLU A 462 -66.92 -41.00 -94.03
C GLU A 462 -65.44 -40.00 -93.77
N LEU A 463 -64.52 -39.84 -92.60
CA LEU A 463 -63.47 -38.76 -91.75
C LEU A 463 -61.74 -38.38 -91.47
N HIS A 464 -61.02 -37.70 -90.33
CA HIS A 464 -59.48 -36.98 -90.03
C HIS A 464 -58.73 -36.42 -88.51
N ASN A 465 -57.52 -35.78 -87.85
CA ASN A 465 -55.92 -35.18 -87.67
C ASN A 465 -55.11 -34.68 -86.14
N VAL A 466 -53.91 -34.02 -85.48
CA VAL A 466 -52.42 -33.20 -85.35
C VAL A 466 -51.45 -32.95 -83.87
N MET A 467 -50.26 -32.26 -83.21
CA MET A 467 -48.82 -31.34 -83.08
C MET A 467 -47.87 -31.04 -81.58
N SER A 468 -46.68 -30.35 -80.93
CA SER A 468 -45.18 -29.53 -80.79
C SER A 468 -44.34 -29.10 -79.27
N SER A 469 -43.12 -28.45 -78.62
CA SER A 469 -41.54 -27.81 -78.47
C SER A 469 -40.78 -27.17 -76.99
N SER A 470 -39.56 -26.53 -76.35
CA SER A 470 -37.94 -25.99 -76.17
C SER A 470 -37.19 -25.30 -74.70
N HIS A 471 -35.97 -24.66 -74.06
CA HIS A 471 -34.34 -24.12 -73.90
C HIS A 471 -33.63 -23.25 -72.51
N SER A 472 -32.39 -22.66 -71.85
CA SER A 472 -30.72 -22.41 -71.47
C SER A 472 -30.03 -21.43 -70.14
N SER A 473 -28.79 -20.86 -69.48
CA SER A 473 -27.12 -20.54 -69.23
C SER A 473 -26.24 -19.80 -67.85
N SER A 474 -24.83 -19.33 -67.57
CA SER A 474 -23.92 -18.71 -66.24
C SER A 474 -22.27 -18.01 -66.01
N PRO A 475 -21.52 -17.45 -64.81
CA PRO A 475 -20.12 -16.53 -64.45
C PRO A 475 -18.92 -16.42 -63.10
N GLU A 476 -17.75 -15.53 -62.81
CA GLU A 476 -16.52 -15.37 -61.61
C GLU A 476 -15.28 -14.14 -61.19
N ALA A 477 -14.27 -14.01 -60.07
CA ALA A 477 -12.74 -13.28 -59.70
C ALA A 477 -11.95 -12.34 -58.37
N GLU A 478 -10.51 -12.25 -57.91
CA GLU A 478 -9.29 -11.25 -57.17
C GLU A 478 -8.37 -10.98 -55.64
N ALA A 479 -7.20 -10.08 -55.27
CA ALA A 479 -5.95 -9.98 -54.10
C ALA A 479 -5.11 -8.78 -53.01
N PRO A 480 -3.67 -8.40 -52.67
CA PRO A 480 -2.70 -8.04 -51.29
C PRO A 480 -1.51 -6.79 -50.77
N ALA A 481 -0.55 -6.68 -49.61
CA ALA A 481 0.52 -5.51 -48.91
C ALA A 481 1.91 -5.56 -47.77
N GLU A 482 2.83 -4.51 -47.19
CA GLU A 482 4.17 -4.44 -46.09
C GLU A 482 5.21 -3.15 -45.39
N ALA A 483 6.25 -3.19 -44.30
CA ALA A 483 7.63 -2.50 -43.57
C ALA A 483 8.02 -1.29 -42.40
N PRO A 484 9.18 -1.04 -41.56
CA PRO A 484 10.31 -1.72 -40.68
C PRO A 484 10.88 -1.16 -39.22
N ALA A 485 11.78 -1.91 -38.49
CA ALA A 485 12.88 -1.60 -37.44
C ALA A 485 12.63 -1.13 -35.92
N SER A 486 13.44 -1.41 -34.85
CA SER A 486 14.54 -2.39 -34.50
C SER A 486 15.01 -2.42 -32.97
N SER A 487 15.26 -3.61 -32.38
CA SER A 487 16.24 -4.00 -31.28
C SER A 487 16.40 -3.21 -29.93
N SER A 488 16.79 -3.76 -28.75
CA SER A 488 16.83 -5.14 -28.14
C SER A 488 17.40 -5.11 -26.69
N SER A 489 17.06 -6.09 -25.81
CA SER A 489 17.84 -6.57 -24.60
C SER A 489 18.18 -5.60 -23.43
N SER A 490 18.43 -5.98 -22.16
CA SER A 490 18.07 -7.14 -21.28
C SER A 490 18.70 -6.97 -19.86
N SER A 491 18.01 -7.37 -18.76
CA SER A 491 18.55 -7.82 -17.42
C SER A 491 19.54 -6.93 -16.61
N SER A 492 19.78 -7.03 -15.28
CA SER A 492 19.08 -7.56 -14.07
C SER A 492 19.92 -7.25 -12.79
N SER A 493 19.31 -7.17 -11.58
CA SER A 493 19.91 -7.40 -10.21
C SER A 493 21.13 -6.55 -9.72
N SER A 494 21.45 -6.34 -8.42
CA SER A 494 20.73 -6.25 -7.12
C SER A 494 21.75 -5.95 -5.97
N ASP A 495 21.36 -5.16 -4.95
CA ASP A 495 21.91 -5.08 -3.54
C ASP A 495 23.41 -4.68 -3.30
N SER A 496 23.94 -4.19 -2.14
CA SER A 496 23.49 -3.37 -0.96
C SER A 496 24.70 -3.04 -0.02
N GLU A 497 24.70 -1.90 0.73
CA GLU A 497 25.57 -1.50 1.90
C GLU A 497 27.14 -1.52 1.75
N SER A 498 28.04 -0.83 2.48
CA SER A 498 28.11 0.03 3.71
C SER A 498 28.48 -0.66 5.06
N ASP A 499 29.27 -0.10 6.03
CA ASP A 499 30.04 1.18 6.05
C ASP A 499 31.19 1.36 7.11
N HIS A 500 32.07 2.37 6.86
CA HIS A 500 32.89 3.30 7.71
C HIS A 500 33.29 3.06 9.25
N GLU A 501 34.55 3.41 9.63
CA GLU A 501 35.06 4.29 10.76
C GLU A 501 35.38 3.93 12.28
N GLU A 502 36.67 4.12 12.66
CA GLU A 502 37.32 5.01 13.71
C GLU A 502 37.32 4.94 15.30
N ASN A 503 38.53 5.22 15.87
CA ASN A 503 39.00 6.23 16.89
C ASN A 503 39.00 6.14 18.47
N ASN A 504 39.97 6.89 19.07
CA ASN A 504 39.96 7.85 20.23
C ASN A 504 40.05 7.49 21.77
N SER A 505 40.09 8.56 22.62
CA SER A 505 40.03 8.70 24.12
C SER A 505 41.35 8.54 24.95
N GLU A 506 41.61 9.08 26.18
CA GLU A 506 41.14 10.16 27.13
C GLU A 506 42.27 10.31 28.24
N GLU A 507 42.25 10.74 29.53
CA GLU A 507 41.31 11.17 30.62
C GLU A 507 42.12 11.93 31.75
N ASN A 508 41.78 13.14 32.25
CA ASN A 508 41.91 13.60 33.69
C ASN A 508 41.30 15.01 33.98
N SER A 509 40.58 15.20 35.08
CA SER A 509 39.82 16.43 35.38
C SER A 509 39.81 16.82 36.87
N THR A 510 39.56 18.10 37.19
CA THR A 510 39.43 18.63 38.57
C THR A 510 38.60 19.93 38.59
N TYR A 511 37.80 20.13 39.65
CA TYR A 511 36.51 20.83 39.51
C TYR A 511 36.46 22.28 40.03
N SER A 512 37.46 23.08 39.72
CA SER A 512 37.20 24.50 39.42
C SER A 512 37.19 24.61 37.90
N ALA A 513 36.00 24.59 37.31
CA ALA A 513 35.88 24.78 35.88
C ALA A 513 36.00 26.27 35.58
N GLU A 514 37.21 26.74 35.24
CA GLU A 514 37.33 27.87 34.33
C GLU A 514 36.86 27.35 32.96
N LEU A 515 35.70 27.85 32.53
CA LEU A 515 35.05 27.40 31.32
C LEU A 515 35.82 27.97 30.13
N GLN A 516 35.98 27.20 29.05
CA GLN A 516 36.70 27.72 27.88
C GLN A 516 35.89 28.89 27.28
N THR A 517 36.49 30.08 27.26
CA THR A 517 35.90 31.29 26.63
C THR A 517 36.72 31.80 25.44
N GLN A 518 37.78 31.08 25.06
CA GLN A 518 38.59 31.37 23.87
C GLN A 518 37.99 30.63 22.68
N GLU A 519 38.14 31.20 21.48
CA GLU A 519 37.65 30.62 20.20
C GLU A 519 36.12 30.54 20.08
N ILE A 520 35.35 31.29 20.90
CA ILE A 520 33.92 31.52 20.61
C ILE A 520 33.84 32.37 19.33
N SER A 521 33.53 31.73 18.21
CA SER A 521 32.98 32.43 17.05
C SER A 521 31.63 33.03 17.48
N ASN A 522 31.43 34.34 17.32
CA ASN A 522 30.31 35.08 17.93
C ASN A 522 28.93 34.80 17.29
N HIS A 523 28.80 33.73 16.51
CA HIS A 523 27.53 33.26 15.96
C HIS A 523 26.71 32.59 17.08
N ARG A 524 25.83 33.39 17.71
CA ARG A 524 24.80 32.92 18.64
C ARG A 524 23.61 32.33 17.88
N GLU A 525 23.83 31.28 17.11
CA GLU A 525 22.80 30.65 16.27
C GLU A 525 21.61 30.12 17.11
N GLU A 526 21.82 29.88 18.41
CA GLU A 526 20.75 29.56 19.35
C GLU A 526 19.72 30.69 19.54
N GLU A 527 20.09 31.95 19.26
CA GLU A 527 19.20 33.12 19.41
C GLU A 527 18.27 33.30 18.21
N GLU A 528 18.62 32.82 17.01
CA GLU A 528 17.76 32.90 15.81
C GLU A 528 16.78 31.72 15.70
N ARG A 529 16.94 30.71 16.56
CA ARG A 529 16.22 29.43 16.47
C ARG A 529 14.70 29.55 16.51
N LEU A 530 14.04 28.77 15.65
CA LEU A 530 12.59 28.60 15.55
C LEU A 530 12.18 27.18 15.91
N THR A 531 10.93 27.00 16.32
CA THR A 531 10.34 25.67 16.52
C THR A 531 10.15 24.94 15.19
N GLU A 532 10.15 23.60 15.20
CA GLU A 532 9.78 22.80 14.04
C GLU A 532 8.35 23.13 13.57
N ALA A 533 7.44 23.46 14.50
CA ALA A 533 6.08 23.90 14.17
C ALA A 533 6.02 25.26 13.44
N GLU A 534 7.05 26.10 13.53
CA GLU A 534 7.20 27.34 12.74
C GLU A 534 7.94 27.09 11.42
N LYS A 535 8.99 26.24 11.44
CA LYS A 535 9.73 25.83 10.23
C LYS A 535 8.81 25.08 9.24
N ASN A 536 7.94 24.22 9.76
CA ASN A 536 7.27 23.17 9.00
C ASN A 536 5.74 23.37 8.90
N LYS A 537 5.31 23.91 7.76
CA LYS A 537 3.88 24.18 7.46
C LYS A 537 3.01 22.93 7.36
N ARG A 538 3.57 21.70 7.27
CA ARG A 538 2.77 20.46 7.41
C ARG A 538 2.48 20.23 8.89
N LEU A 539 3.53 20.18 9.72
CA LEU A 539 3.42 19.99 11.17
C LEU A 539 2.46 21.01 11.82
N GLN A 540 2.58 22.29 11.47
CA GLN A 540 1.71 23.35 11.99
C GLN A 540 0.21 23.04 11.77
N LYS A 541 -0.15 22.55 10.57
CA LYS A 541 -1.52 22.17 10.22
C LYS A 541 -1.96 20.89 10.93
N GLN A 542 -1.06 19.92 11.11
CA GLN A 542 -1.36 18.67 11.82
C GLN A 542 -1.69 18.94 13.30
N LEU A 543 -0.89 19.79 13.97
CA LEU A 543 -1.15 20.23 15.34
C LEU A 543 -2.45 21.04 15.45
N GLN A 544 -2.73 21.95 14.50
CA GLN A 544 -3.99 22.71 14.47
C GLN A 544 -5.22 21.82 14.27
N ALA A 545 -5.13 20.81 13.39
CA ALA A 545 -6.20 19.83 13.17
C ALA A 545 -6.44 19.01 14.45
N LEU A 546 -5.39 18.47 15.06
CA LEU A 546 -5.48 17.73 16.33
C LEU A 546 -6.04 18.56 17.48
N SER A 547 -5.57 19.80 17.65
CA SER A 547 -6.07 20.70 18.70
C SER A 547 -7.56 21.00 18.53
N SER A 548 -8.03 21.15 17.29
CA SER A 548 -9.45 21.31 16.95
C SER A 548 -10.26 20.04 17.23
N GLU A 549 -9.75 18.88 16.81
CA GLU A 549 -10.41 17.57 16.95
C GLU A 549 -10.56 17.14 18.43
N LEU A 550 -9.55 17.40 19.24
CA LEU A 550 -9.56 17.05 20.67
C LEU A 550 -10.39 18.02 21.52
N ALA A 551 -10.62 19.26 21.05
CA ALA A 551 -11.38 20.27 21.78
C ALA A 551 -12.83 19.83 22.07
N GLU A 552 -13.49 19.14 21.13
CA GLU A 552 -14.87 18.64 21.30
C GLU A 552 -14.99 17.62 22.44
N ALA A 553 -13.94 16.83 22.67
CA ALA A 553 -13.93 15.77 23.68
C ALA A 553 -13.33 16.22 25.02
N ARG A 554 -12.75 17.42 25.14
CA ARG A 554 -12.01 17.85 26.33
C ARG A 554 -12.91 18.06 27.54
N ASP A 555 -12.40 17.72 28.71
CA ASP A 555 -13.04 17.93 30.00
C ASP A 555 -12.33 19.06 30.76
N ASP A 556 -12.83 20.29 30.58
CA ASP A 556 -12.19 21.50 31.07
C ASP A 556 -11.97 21.54 32.60
N ASN A 557 -12.69 20.71 33.36
CA ASN A 557 -12.52 20.53 34.81
C ASN A 557 -11.28 19.71 35.21
N LYS A 558 -10.59 19.08 34.25
CA LYS A 558 -9.45 18.16 34.49
C LYS A 558 -8.09 18.70 34.04
N LYS A 559 -8.01 19.97 33.62
CA LYS A 559 -6.75 20.64 33.29
C LYS A 559 -5.83 20.63 34.51
N SER A 560 -4.60 20.15 34.35
CA SER A 560 -3.55 20.34 35.35
C SER A 560 -3.03 21.78 35.31
N GLN A 561 -2.25 22.15 36.32
CA GLN A 561 -1.55 23.44 36.37
C GLN A 561 -0.68 23.67 35.12
N ASN A 562 -0.02 22.64 34.60
CA ASN A 562 0.79 22.76 33.39
C ASN A 562 -0.05 22.95 32.12
N ASP A 563 -1.26 22.36 32.02
CA ASP A 563 -2.15 22.63 30.88
C ASP A 563 -2.62 24.09 30.88
N LEU A 564 -2.83 24.69 32.07
CA LEU A 564 -3.18 26.11 32.22
C LEU A 564 -2.02 27.05 31.86
N LEU A 565 -0.81 26.77 32.37
CA LEU A 565 0.41 27.54 32.07
C LEU A 565 0.76 27.49 30.57
N HIS A 566 0.68 26.31 29.96
CA HIS A 566 0.91 26.14 28.52
C HIS A 566 -0.15 26.87 27.69
N ALA A 567 -1.44 26.76 28.05
CA ALA A 567 -2.51 27.47 27.35
C ALA A 567 -2.34 29.00 27.43
N GLU A 568 -1.89 29.54 28.57
CA GLU A 568 -1.56 30.96 28.69
C GLU A 568 -0.36 31.36 27.82
N ASN A 569 0.72 30.57 27.81
CA ASN A 569 1.88 30.82 26.94
C ASN A 569 1.49 30.83 25.45
N MET A 570 0.69 29.86 25.01
CA MET A 570 0.16 29.81 23.64
C MET A 570 -0.76 31.02 23.34
N ARG A 571 -1.60 31.44 24.30
CA ARG A 571 -2.47 32.62 24.17
C ARG A 571 -1.70 33.93 23.99
N VAL A 572 -0.52 34.06 24.61
CA VAL A 572 0.37 35.23 24.43
C VAL A 572 1.40 35.07 23.30
N GLY A 573 1.33 33.97 22.53
CA GLY A 573 2.22 33.72 21.40
C GLY A 573 3.67 33.37 21.78
N ARG A 574 3.90 32.85 22.99
CA ARG A 574 5.20 32.32 23.43
C ARG A 574 5.40 30.88 22.94
N ASP A 575 6.67 30.56 22.74
CA ASP A 575 7.23 29.21 22.61
C ASP A 575 8.57 29.16 23.36
N LYS A 576 9.24 28.00 23.34
CA LYS A 576 10.54 27.77 23.99
C LYS A 576 11.60 28.81 23.59
N TYR A 577 11.80 29.07 22.30
CA TYR A 577 12.87 29.94 21.81
C TYR A 577 12.52 31.43 21.87
N LYS A 578 11.26 31.82 21.64
CA LYS A 578 10.79 33.19 21.92
C LYS A 578 10.94 33.54 23.40
N THR A 579 10.61 32.60 24.30
CA THR A 579 10.78 32.82 25.75
C THR A 579 12.27 32.89 26.12
N LEU A 580 13.11 31.99 25.62
CA LEU A 580 14.57 32.04 25.82
C LEU A 580 15.18 33.36 25.31
N ARG A 581 14.77 33.87 24.14
CA ARG A 581 15.16 35.22 23.67
C ARG A 581 14.74 36.30 24.67
N GLN A 582 13.47 36.31 25.09
CA GLN A 582 12.91 37.33 25.97
C GLN A 582 13.65 37.42 27.32
N ILE A 583 13.94 36.29 27.96
CA ILE A 583 14.57 36.24 29.30
C ILE A 583 16.09 36.47 29.28
N ARG A 584 16.70 36.56 28.10
CA ARG A 584 18.13 36.84 27.90
C ARG A 584 18.40 38.31 27.52
N LEU A 585 17.34 39.10 27.33
CA LEU A 585 17.45 40.55 27.12
C LEU A 585 18.11 41.25 28.33
N GLY A 586 18.60 42.46 28.11
CA GLY A 586 19.36 43.21 29.11
C GLY A 586 20.76 42.64 29.34
N ASN A 587 21.57 43.38 30.10
CA ASN A 587 22.93 42.95 30.45
C ASN A 587 22.92 41.95 31.62
N THR A 588 24.00 41.17 31.75
CA THR A 588 24.11 40.13 32.78
C THR A 588 23.95 40.66 34.21
N LYS A 589 24.33 41.93 34.50
CA LYS A 589 24.06 42.54 35.81
C LYS A 589 22.55 42.70 36.04
N GLN A 590 21.82 43.27 35.09
CA GLN A 590 20.37 43.48 35.21
C GLN A 590 19.66 42.16 35.54
N ARG A 591 19.98 41.08 34.80
CA ARG A 591 19.40 39.74 35.03
C ARG A 591 19.76 39.13 36.40
N ILE A 592 20.90 39.51 37.00
CA ILE A 592 21.25 39.11 38.37
C ILE A 592 20.51 39.97 39.41
N ASP A 593 20.38 41.28 39.18
CA ASP A 593 19.62 42.18 40.05
C ASP A 593 18.11 41.80 40.05
N GLU A 594 17.57 41.37 38.90
CA GLU A 594 16.23 40.78 38.74
C GLU A 594 16.08 39.45 39.49
N PHE A 595 17.07 38.56 39.46
CA PHE A 595 17.06 37.30 40.22
C PHE A 595 17.01 37.51 41.74
N GLU A 596 17.73 38.53 42.23
CA GLU A 596 17.65 38.95 43.63
C GLU A 596 16.43 39.84 43.91
N SER A 597 15.59 40.15 42.91
CA SER A 597 14.31 40.87 43.07
C SER A 597 13.13 39.91 43.34
N LEU A 598 13.22 38.67 42.84
CA LEU A 598 12.37 37.53 43.22
C LEU A 598 12.51 37.17 44.72
#